data_AF-W2I433-F1
#
_entry.id   AF-W2I433-F1
#
_cell.length_a   1.000
_cell.length_b   1.000
_cell.length_c   1.000
_cell.angle_alpha   90.00
_cell.angle_beta   90.00
_cell.angle_gamma   90.00
#
_symmetry.space_group_name_H-M   'P 1'
#
loop_
_entity.id
_entity.type
_entity.pdbx_description
1 polymer ?
#
loop_
_entity_poly.entity_id
_entity_poly.type
_entity_poly.pdbx_seq_one_letter_code
_entity_poly.pdbx_strand_id
1 'polypeptide(L)'
;MTDSMTEEILFSLARTFYPLASSEQPTKRALTSEDSGSTSDEAAPKKKKGRTPSHVAKREEKKHLLKELAFLETRAALLRKDAGIPDPKEVAATEHQVEVNRQLKEAIQMQQNAMAAAQSAFAEFSTLRGHNPLESYIHLSKDPSARRSQVCALKHQYLQRAMQFLKQRMELATNPNRPFYEESGHLTDEGHYIATRLDVHQFVGVQSVKQVFDALEFYFFNLEITTTELGEDLTIREDSNDLDSSKNPMLHHRLVTMLSNGLMVEKNAIKFFQYEDDGEGSNGIMATAPVDEDDLYPYAPLERLRKDVTAAMKISSFARKKKGKTDEELVVVMTRWFRVKLHHSELEIPPRMLQDVQRSVTHFTDNMVHSMNQSLYGAP
;
A
#
# COMPACT_ATOMS: atom_id res chain seq x y z
N MET A 1 13.63 34.67 -3.33
CA MET A 1 12.63 34.34 -2.29
C MET A 1 12.31 32.83 -2.29
N THR A 2 13.31 31.96 -2.49
CA THR A 2 13.08 30.52 -2.74
C THR A 2 13.80 29.61 -1.74
N ASP A 3 14.40 30.17 -0.69
CA ASP A 3 15.24 29.42 0.27
C ASP A 3 14.57 29.17 1.63
N SER A 4 13.41 29.80 1.92
CA SER A 4 12.78 29.64 3.24
C SER A 4 11.83 28.44 3.35
N MET A 5 11.29 27.94 2.24
CA MET A 5 10.33 26.82 2.27
C MET A 5 11.01 25.45 2.46
N THR A 6 12.25 25.30 2.01
CA THR A 6 13.04 24.07 2.18
C THR A 6 13.52 23.90 3.62
N GLU A 7 13.90 24.99 4.29
CA GLU A 7 14.28 24.97 5.71
C GLU A 7 13.09 24.68 6.64
N GLU A 8 11.90 25.20 6.36
CA GLU A 8 10.69 24.94 7.16
C GLU A 8 10.28 23.46 7.15
N ILE A 9 10.38 22.79 6.01
CA ILE A 9 10.07 21.36 5.87
C ILE A 9 11.09 20.51 6.63
N LEU A 10 12.39 20.86 6.54
CA LEU A 10 13.46 20.19 7.28
C LEU A 10 13.34 20.42 8.80
N PHE A 11 12.97 21.63 9.25
CA PHE A 11 12.75 21.94 10.66
C PHE A 11 11.51 21.24 11.23
N SER A 12 10.45 21.10 10.43
CA SER A 12 9.23 20.35 10.79
C SER A 12 9.51 18.86 10.95
N LEU A 13 10.35 18.29 10.08
CA LEU A 13 10.77 16.89 10.20
C LEU A 13 11.66 16.69 11.43
N ALA A 14 12.62 17.57 11.70
CA ALA A 14 13.53 17.45 12.85
C ALA A 14 12.80 17.50 14.22
N ARG A 15 11.76 18.33 14.35
CA ARG A 15 10.93 18.40 15.58
C ARG A 15 10.09 17.14 15.84
N THR A 16 9.81 16.37 14.79
CA THR A 16 8.99 15.16 14.88
C THR A 16 9.79 13.94 15.37
N PHE A 17 11.11 13.92 15.15
CA PHE A 17 11.97 12.78 15.50
C PHE A 17 12.81 12.96 16.78
N TYR A 18 12.97 14.18 17.30
CA TYR A 18 13.68 14.44 18.57
C TYR A 18 12.97 15.50 19.42
N PRO A 19 12.16 15.13 20.42
CA PRO A 19 11.66 16.08 21.41
C PRO A 19 12.80 16.46 22.36
N LEU A 20 13.33 17.68 22.24
CA LEU A 20 14.21 18.27 23.25
C LEU A 20 13.42 18.49 24.54
N ALA A 21 13.82 17.81 25.61
CA ALA A 21 13.27 18.00 26.94
C ALA A 21 13.50 19.43 27.44
N SER A 22 12.41 20.13 27.79
CA SER A 22 12.45 21.42 28.47
C SER A 22 12.96 21.25 29.90
N SER A 23 14.09 21.89 30.23
CA SER A 23 14.65 21.92 31.57
C SER A 23 13.80 22.78 32.52
N GLU A 24 13.26 22.18 33.57
CA GLU A 24 12.74 22.93 34.72
C GLU A 24 13.91 23.40 35.60
N GLN A 25 13.98 24.70 35.86
CA GLN A 25 14.88 25.28 36.86
C GLN A 25 14.26 25.17 38.27
N PRO A 26 15.04 24.81 39.31
CA PRO A 26 14.56 24.83 40.68
C PRO A 26 14.75 26.23 41.31
N THR A 27 13.65 26.86 41.72
CA THR A 27 13.68 28.11 42.50
C THR A 27 13.98 27.84 43.98
N LYS A 28 14.94 28.61 44.49
CA LYS A 28 15.56 28.52 45.82
C LYS A 28 14.60 28.89 46.96
N ARG A 29 14.78 28.20 48.09
CA ARG A 29 14.35 28.59 49.45
C ARG A 29 14.80 30.01 49.79
N ALA A 30 13.91 30.80 50.39
CA ALA A 30 14.26 31.91 51.27
C ALA A 30 13.77 31.58 52.69
N LEU A 31 14.73 31.53 53.62
CA LEU A 31 14.51 31.57 55.06
C LEU A 31 14.39 33.04 55.46
N THR A 32 13.31 33.41 56.14
CA THR A 32 13.25 34.64 56.94
C THR A 32 12.73 34.30 58.33
N SER A 33 13.63 34.48 59.29
CA SER A 33 13.34 34.58 60.71
C SER A 33 12.70 35.92 61.03
N GLU A 34 11.64 35.95 61.82
CA GLU A 34 11.31 37.10 62.65
C GLU A 34 10.91 36.65 64.05
N ASP A 35 11.52 37.35 65.01
CA ASP A 35 11.40 37.26 66.46
C ASP A 35 10.45 38.38 66.96
N SER A 36 10.07 38.33 68.23
CA SER A 36 9.29 39.29 69.05
C SER A 36 7.84 38.86 69.33
N GLY A 37 7.30 38.92 70.55
CA GLY A 37 7.85 39.41 71.81
C GLY A 37 6.94 39.08 73.02
N SER A 38 7.56 39.29 74.18
CA SER A 38 7.11 39.29 75.58
C SER A 38 5.67 39.73 75.89
N THR A 39 5.05 39.10 76.92
CA THR A 39 4.56 39.79 78.13
C THR A 39 4.42 38.81 79.31
N SER A 40 4.87 39.28 80.48
CA SER A 40 4.89 38.65 81.81
C SER A 40 3.51 38.66 82.50
N ASP A 41 3.25 37.72 83.43
CA ASP A 41 2.71 38.01 84.78
C ASP A 41 2.63 36.75 85.68
N GLU A 42 2.44 37.00 86.98
CA GLU A 42 2.96 36.33 88.18
C GLU A 42 2.44 34.93 88.62
N ALA A 43 3.39 34.21 89.25
CA ALA A 43 3.37 33.36 90.45
C ALA A 43 2.17 32.44 90.85
N ALA A 44 2.45 31.13 90.88
CA ALA A 44 2.18 30.21 92.01
C ALA A 44 2.99 28.90 91.87
N PRO A 45 3.55 28.30 92.95
CA PRO A 45 4.45 27.16 92.83
C PRO A 45 3.67 25.84 92.74
N LYS A 46 3.70 25.18 91.59
CA LYS A 46 3.29 23.76 91.46
C LYS A 46 4.45 22.92 90.92
N LYS A 47 4.77 21.87 91.69
CA LYS A 47 5.81 20.85 91.50
C LYS A 47 6.03 20.52 90.01
N LYS A 48 7.19 20.86 89.45
CA LYS A 48 7.52 20.56 88.05
C LYS A 48 8.01 19.13 87.91
N LYS A 49 7.17 18.29 87.31
CA LYS A 49 7.59 17.08 86.56
C LYS A 49 8.67 17.50 85.55
N GLY A 50 9.69 16.65 85.37
CA GLY A 50 10.82 16.91 84.47
C GLY A 50 10.38 17.39 83.09
N ARG A 51 11.01 18.46 82.60
CA ARG A 51 10.71 19.10 81.31
C ARG A 51 11.20 18.17 80.19
N THR A 52 10.28 17.57 79.44
CA THR A 52 10.62 16.84 78.21
C THR A 52 11.35 17.79 77.26
N PRO A 53 12.51 17.40 76.69
CA PRO A 53 13.26 18.25 75.78
C PRO A 53 12.41 18.69 74.59
N SER A 54 12.51 19.96 74.17
CA SER A 54 11.66 20.55 73.11
C SER A 54 11.62 19.74 71.81
N HIS A 55 12.73 19.09 71.44
CA HIS A 55 12.79 18.21 70.26
C HIS A 55 11.93 16.93 70.42
N VAL A 56 11.83 16.39 71.65
CA VAL A 56 11.00 15.22 71.95
C VAL A 56 9.52 15.60 71.92
N ALA A 57 9.16 16.74 72.51
CA ALA A 57 7.79 17.26 72.46
C ALA A 57 7.31 17.53 71.02
N LYS A 58 8.14 18.18 70.19
CA LYS A 58 7.83 18.42 68.76
C LYS A 58 7.71 17.11 67.96
N ARG A 59 8.49 16.09 68.30
CA ARG A 59 8.42 14.77 67.65
C ARG A 59 7.16 14.00 68.06
N GLU A 60 6.75 14.10 69.31
CA GLU A 60 5.50 13.52 69.81
C GLU A 60 4.28 14.22 69.23
N GLU A 61 4.30 15.55 69.16
CA GLU A 61 3.28 16.36 68.51
C GLU A 61 3.16 16.03 67.02
N LYS A 62 4.28 15.94 66.30
CA LYS A 62 4.29 15.46 64.91
C LYS A 62 3.68 14.06 64.79
N LYS A 63 3.99 13.15 65.72
CA LYS A 63 3.44 11.80 65.72
C LYS A 63 1.93 11.79 66.02
N HIS A 64 1.46 12.68 66.90
CA HIS A 64 0.05 12.87 67.19
C HIS A 64 -0.69 13.42 65.98
N LEU A 65 -0.18 14.50 65.39
CA LEU A 65 -0.75 15.12 64.20
C LEU A 65 -0.80 14.14 63.02
N LEU A 66 0.21 13.29 62.82
CA LEU A 66 0.17 12.24 61.79
C LEU A 66 -0.92 11.20 62.03
N LYS A 67 -1.18 10.83 63.30
CA LYS A 67 -2.28 9.91 63.64
C LYS A 67 -3.64 10.57 63.42
N GLU A 68 -3.77 11.82 63.80
CA GLU A 68 -4.98 12.60 63.62
C GLU A 68 -5.29 12.81 62.14
N LEU A 69 -4.25 13.09 61.34
CA LEU A 69 -4.34 13.19 59.89
C LEU A 69 -4.83 11.86 59.28
N ALA A 70 -4.24 10.72 59.67
CA ALA A 70 -4.68 9.40 59.21
C ALA A 70 -6.14 9.08 59.60
N PHE A 71 -6.55 9.46 60.81
CA PHE A 71 -7.94 9.30 61.27
C PHE A 71 -8.90 10.17 60.46
N LEU A 72 -8.55 11.44 60.24
CA LEU A 72 -9.36 12.38 59.46
C LEU A 72 -9.45 11.96 57.99
N GLU A 73 -8.36 11.47 57.38
CA GLU A 73 -8.38 10.90 56.03
C GLU A 73 -9.32 9.70 55.93
N THR A 74 -9.27 8.78 56.90
CA THR A 74 -10.14 7.61 56.94
C THR A 74 -11.61 8.01 57.07
N ARG A 75 -11.91 8.98 57.95
CA ARG A 75 -13.27 9.49 58.16
C ARG A 75 -13.79 10.22 56.92
N ALA A 76 -12.95 11.01 56.25
CA ALA A 76 -13.30 11.69 55.02
C ALA A 76 -13.58 10.71 53.87
N ALA A 77 -12.82 9.62 53.75
CA ALA A 77 -13.06 8.57 52.77
C ALA A 77 -14.42 7.89 52.98
N LEU A 78 -14.78 7.62 54.24
CA LEU A 78 -16.05 6.98 54.60
C LEU A 78 -17.25 7.89 54.32
N LEU A 79 -17.18 9.17 54.70
CA LEU A 79 -18.23 10.16 54.40
C LEU A 79 -18.41 10.38 52.90
N ARG A 80 -17.33 10.37 52.11
CA ARG A 80 -17.41 10.47 50.65
C ARG A 80 -18.14 9.27 50.04
N LYS A 81 -17.82 8.06 50.52
CA LYS A 81 -18.49 6.83 50.08
C LYS A 81 -19.99 6.86 50.38
N ASP A 82 -20.37 7.31 51.58
CA ASP A 82 -21.78 7.41 51.99
C ASP A 82 -22.55 8.48 51.21
N ALA A 83 -21.88 9.56 50.81
CA ALA A 83 -22.45 10.63 49.97
C ALA A 83 -22.42 10.31 48.46
N GLY A 84 -21.86 9.18 48.05
CA GLY A 84 -21.68 8.81 46.63
C GLY A 84 -20.69 9.72 45.87
N ILE A 85 -19.80 10.42 46.57
CA ILE A 85 -18.81 11.32 45.97
C ILE A 85 -17.53 10.51 45.68
N PRO A 86 -17.06 10.46 44.43
CA PRO A 86 -15.82 9.75 44.07
C PRO A 86 -14.58 10.30 44.80
N ASP A 87 -13.55 9.46 45.02
CA ASP A 87 -12.29 9.91 45.61
C ASP A 87 -11.59 10.92 44.67
N PRO A 88 -11.24 12.13 45.14
CA PRO A 88 -10.49 13.11 44.35
C PRO A 88 -9.21 12.55 43.72
N LYS A 89 -8.53 11.58 44.36
CA LYS A 89 -7.34 10.93 43.80
C LYS A 89 -7.69 10.01 42.62
N GLU A 90 -8.80 9.30 42.70
CA GLU A 90 -9.29 8.44 41.60
C GLU A 90 -9.81 9.28 40.44
N VAL A 91 -10.53 10.37 40.72
CA VAL A 91 -10.99 11.34 39.70
C VAL A 91 -9.79 11.98 39.01
N ALA A 92 -8.81 12.50 39.75
CA ALA A 92 -7.61 13.10 39.18
C ALA A 92 -6.78 12.09 38.37
N ALA A 93 -6.67 10.84 38.81
CA ALA A 93 -6.01 9.78 38.05
C ALA A 93 -6.77 9.47 36.74
N THR A 94 -8.10 9.46 36.79
CA THR A 94 -8.96 9.24 35.62
C THR A 94 -8.89 10.41 34.64
N GLU A 95 -8.96 11.65 35.12
CA GLU A 95 -8.81 12.88 34.32
C GLU A 95 -7.43 12.95 33.68
N HIS A 96 -6.37 12.63 34.42
CA HIS A 96 -5.02 12.54 33.88
C HIS A 96 -4.93 11.47 32.77
N GLN A 97 -5.55 10.30 32.97
CA GLN A 97 -5.59 9.26 31.95
C GLN A 97 -6.39 9.69 30.70
N VAL A 98 -7.51 10.41 30.88
CA VAL A 98 -8.30 10.98 29.78
C VAL A 98 -7.47 12.00 28.99
N GLU A 99 -6.74 12.85 29.68
CA GLU A 99 -5.88 13.86 29.09
C GLU A 99 -4.72 13.24 28.30
N VAL A 100 -4.02 12.25 28.87
CA VAL A 100 -2.97 11.49 28.17
C VAL A 100 -3.53 10.79 26.93
N ASN A 101 -4.71 10.16 27.02
CA ASN A 101 -5.35 9.54 25.88
C ASN A 101 -5.73 10.55 24.79
N ARG A 102 -6.15 11.77 25.17
CA ARG A 102 -6.44 12.85 24.23
C ARG A 102 -5.18 13.27 23.49
N GLN A 103 -4.08 13.51 24.20
CA GLN A 103 -2.79 13.85 23.59
C GLN A 103 -2.28 12.75 22.66
N LEU A 104 -2.43 11.48 23.04
CA LEU A 104 -2.04 10.35 22.18
C LEU A 104 -2.87 10.30 20.89
N LYS A 105 -4.19 10.53 20.98
CA LYS A 105 -5.06 10.60 19.79
C LYS A 105 -4.68 11.76 18.87
N GLU A 106 -4.39 12.93 19.44
CA GLU A 106 -3.91 14.10 18.67
C GLU A 106 -2.58 13.80 17.97
N ALA A 107 -1.64 13.16 18.66
CA ALA A 107 -0.36 12.75 18.08
C ALA A 107 -0.54 11.74 16.94
N ILE A 108 -1.40 10.72 17.12
CA ILE A 108 -1.74 9.75 16.06
C ILE A 108 -2.37 10.46 14.87
N GLN A 109 -3.30 11.40 15.10
CA GLN A 109 -3.93 12.15 14.02
C GLN A 109 -2.92 13.00 13.24
N MET A 110 -1.98 13.66 13.93
CA MET A 110 -0.91 14.42 13.28
C MET A 110 -0.03 13.51 12.42
N GLN A 111 0.34 12.33 12.92
CA GLN A 111 1.12 11.36 12.16
C GLN A 111 0.35 10.83 10.93
N GLN A 112 -0.94 10.54 11.07
CA GLN A 112 -1.78 10.10 9.96
C GLN A 112 -1.89 11.17 8.87
N ASN A 113 -2.05 12.43 9.26
CA ASN A 113 -2.08 13.55 8.31
C ASN A 113 -0.74 13.71 7.57
N ALA A 114 0.39 13.57 8.28
CA ALA A 114 1.71 13.61 7.68
C ALA A 114 1.92 12.47 6.67
N MET A 115 1.45 11.24 6.99
CA MET A 115 1.48 10.13 6.05
C MET A 115 0.60 10.37 4.83
N ALA A 116 -0.59 10.94 5.00
CA ALA A 116 -1.47 11.29 3.88
C ALA A 116 -0.81 12.33 2.95
N ALA A 117 -0.13 13.33 3.51
CA ALA A 117 0.62 14.31 2.73
C ALA A 117 1.77 13.65 1.93
N ALA A 118 2.52 12.74 2.57
CA ALA A 118 3.57 11.98 1.89
C ALA A 118 3.00 11.10 0.77
N GLN A 119 1.89 10.40 1.00
CA GLN A 119 1.19 9.59 -0.01
C GLN A 119 0.73 10.44 -1.20
N SER A 120 0.20 11.64 -0.94
CA SER A 120 -0.18 12.58 -1.99
C SER A 120 1.02 12.97 -2.87
N ALA A 121 2.16 13.29 -2.25
CA ALA A 121 3.38 13.64 -2.97
C ALA A 121 3.93 12.46 -3.80
N PHE A 122 3.87 11.23 -3.28
CA PHE A 122 4.27 10.03 -4.02
C PHE A 122 3.33 9.71 -5.19
N ALA A 123 2.02 9.93 -5.02
CA ALA A 123 1.05 9.78 -6.09
C ALA A 123 1.34 10.77 -7.21
N GLU A 124 1.52 12.05 -6.89
CA GLU A 124 1.87 13.09 -7.85
C GLU A 124 3.20 12.77 -8.57
N PHE A 125 4.24 12.38 -7.83
CA PHE A 125 5.53 11.97 -8.41
C PHE A 125 5.39 10.81 -9.41
N SER A 126 4.51 9.86 -9.10
CA SER A 126 4.23 8.70 -9.97
C SER A 126 3.50 9.12 -11.24
N THR A 127 2.59 10.10 -11.16
CA THR A 127 1.87 10.65 -12.33
C THR A 127 2.76 11.53 -13.22
N LEU A 128 3.57 12.41 -12.63
CA LEU A 128 4.39 13.40 -13.36
C LEU A 128 5.47 12.77 -14.22
N ARG A 129 6.00 11.61 -13.82
CA ARG A 129 7.11 11.00 -14.55
C ARG A 129 6.70 10.10 -15.70
N GLY A 130 5.41 9.73 -15.85
CA GLY A 130 4.92 8.85 -16.90
C GLY A 130 5.67 7.51 -17.06
N HIS A 131 6.63 7.21 -16.17
CA HIS A 131 7.77 6.36 -16.46
C HIS A 131 7.32 4.93 -16.40
N ASN A 132 7.43 4.23 -17.51
CA ASN A 132 7.17 2.81 -17.57
C ASN A 132 8.50 2.07 -17.34
N PRO A 133 8.68 1.38 -16.20
CA PRO A 133 9.96 0.73 -15.87
C PRO A 133 10.27 -0.46 -16.80
N LEU A 134 9.29 -0.92 -17.58
CA LEU A 134 9.42 -1.97 -18.58
C LEU A 134 9.35 -1.41 -20.01
N GLU A 135 9.41 -0.08 -20.18
CA GLU A 135 9.41 0.57 -21.48
C GLU A 135 10.68 0.27 -22.25
N SER A 136 10.50 -0.04 -23.52
CA SER A 136 11.58 -0.13 -24.47
C SER A 136 10.95 -0.07 -25.85
N TYR A 137 11.65 0.60 -26.76
CA TYR A 137 11.21 0.85 -28.11
C TYR A 137 11.27 -0.43 -28.96
N ILE A 138 10.17 -0.77 -29.63
CA ILE A 138 10.07 -1.91 -30.55
C ILE A 138 9.58 -1.41 -31.91
N HIS A 139 10.44 -1.55 -32.92
CA HIS A 139 10.09 -1.38 -34.34
C HIS A 139 10.14 -2.74 -35.05
N LEU A 140 9.06 -3.16 -35.70
CA LEU A 140 9.01 -4.43 -36.44
C LEU A 140 8.96 -4.19 -37.95
N SER A 141 9.93 -4.75 -38.66
CA SER A 141 10.00 -4.65 -40.13
C SER A 141 8.93 -5.48 -40.86
N LYS A 142 8.84 -5.39 -42.20
CA LYS A 142 7.92 -6.23 -43.01
C LYS A 142 8.39 -7.67 -43.18
N ASP A 143 9.69 -7.95 -43.07
CA ASP A 143 10.24 -9.27 -43.35
C ASP A 143 9.98 -10.25 -42.19
N PRO A 144 9.25 -11.37 -42.39
CA PRO A 144 8.90 -12.28 -41.31
C PRO A 144 10.10 -12.87 -40.56
N SER A 145 11.21 -13.11 -41.26
CA SER A 145 12.42 -13.67 -40.65
C SER A 145 13.11 -12.65 -39.73
N ALA A 146 13.31 -11.43 -40.23
CA ALA A 146 13.87 -10.31 -39.47
C ALA A 146 13.00 -9.98 -38.26
N ARG A 147 11.66 -9.93 -38.43
CA ARG A 147 10.71 -9.76 -37.32
C ARG A 147 10.92 -10.80 -36.23
N ARG A 148 10.91 -12.08 -36.59
CA ARG A 148 11.08 -13.18 -35.64
C ARG A 148 12.43 -13.10 -34.93
N SER A 149 13.51 -12.85 -35.68
CA SER A 149 14.87 -12.71 -35.13
C SER A 149 14.95 -11.58 -34.11
N GLN A 150 14.39 -10.41 -34.44
CA GLN A 150 14.37 -9.25 -33.57
C GLN A 150 13.58 -9.52 -32.28
N VAL A 151 12.38 -10.10 -32.39
CA VAL A 151 11.57 -10.42 -31.21
C VAL A 151 12.24 -11.47 -30.34
N CYS A 152 12.84 -12.52 -30.93
CA CYS A 152 13.63 -13.51 -30.21
C CYS A 152 14.76 -12.86 -29.38
N ALA A 153 15.46 -11.88 -29.95
CA ALA A 153 16.57 -11.19 -29.29
C ALA A 153 16.11 -10.39 -28.05
N LEU A 154 14.87 -9.92 -28.02
CA LEU A 154 14.31 -9.15 -26.91
C LEU A 154 13.87 -10.03 -25.72
N LYS A 155 13.46 -11.27 -25.98
CA LYS A 155 12.76 -12.12 -25.00
C LYS A 155 13.43 -12.20 -23.63
N HIS A 156 14.71 -12.56 -23.59
CA HIS A 156 15.43 -12.76 -22.33
C HIS A 156 15.46 -11.48 -21.48
N GLN A 157 15.76 -10.34 -22.11
CA GLN A 157 15.85 -9.05 -21.43
C GLN A 157 14.50 -8.62 -20.85
N TYR A 158 13.40 -8.78 -21.59
CA TYR A 158 12.07 -8.41 -21.11
C TYR A 158 11.60 -9.27 -19.93
N LEU A 159 11.84 -10.58 -19.99
CA LEU A 159 11.48 -11.49 -18.90
C LEU A 159 12.29 -11.21 -17.63
N GLN A 160 13.59 -10.96 -17.78
CA GLN A 160 14.46 -10.61 -16.66
C GLN A 160 14.02 -9.29 -16.00
N ARG A 161 13.75 -8.24 -16.79
CA ARG A 161 13.25 -6.94 -16.29
C ARG A 161 11.91 -7.10 -15.58
N ALA A 162 10.98 -7.85 -16.17
CA ALA A 162 9.66 -8.11 -15.57
C ALA A 162 9.79 -8.81 -14.21
N MET A 163 10.65 -9.83 -14.11
CA MET A 163 10.89 -10.54 -12.85
C MET A 163 11.53 -9.62 -11.78
N GLN A 164 12.53 -8.84 -12.16
CA GLN A 164 13.19 -7.89 -11.24
C GLN A 164 12.22 -6.82 -10.75
N PHE A 165 11.42 -6.26 -11.65
CA PHE A 165 10.40 -5.26 -11.33
C PHE A 165 9.37 -5.81 -10.34
N LEU A 166 8.80 -7.00 -10.59
CA LEU A 166 7.84 -7.61 -9.65
C LEU A 166 8.49 -7.92 -8.29
N LYS A 167 9.75 -8.37 -8.27
CA LYS A 167 10.49 -8.59 -7.03
C LYS A 167 10.60 -7.31 -6.20
N GLN A 168 10.97 -6.19 -6.81
CA GLN A 168 11.08 -4.89 -6.15
C GLN A 168 9.71 -4.37 -5.68
N ARG A 169 8.68 -4.46 -6.54
CA ARG A 169 7.31 -4.03 -6.19
C ARG A 169 6.73 -4.78 -5.00
N MET A 170 7.12 -6.04 -4.81
CA MET A 170 6.63 -6.88 -3.73
C MET A 170 7.58 -6.97 -2.53
N GLU A 171 8.71 -6.28 -2.54
CA GLU A 171 9.78 -6.42 -1.52
C GLU A 171 9.32 -6.05 -0.11
N LEU A 172 8.53 -4.97 0.01
CA LEU A 172 8.01 -4.48 1.30
C LEU A 172 6.64 -5.09 1.67
N ALA A 173 6.09 -5.99 0.85
CA ALA A 173 4.81 -6.61 1.14
C ALA A 173 4.97 -7.56 2.34
N THR A 174 4.26 -7.27 3.45
CA THR A 174 4.32 -8.09 4.69
C THR A 174 4.04 -9.57 4.43
N ASN A 175 3.20 -9.88 3.44
CA ASN A 175 3.01 -11.25 2.95
C ASN A 175 2.69 -11.21 1.45
N PRO A 176 3.66 -11.51 0.57
CA PRO A 176 3.50 -11.41 -0.89
C PRO A 176 2.52 -12.45 -1.46
N ASN A 177 2.18 -13.47 -0.67
CA ASN A 177 1.25 -14.51 -1.08
C ASN A 177 -0.20 -14.16 -0.76
N ARG A 178 -0.48 -13.14 0.06
CA ARG A 178 -1.87 -12.76 0.36
C ARG A 178 -2.52 -12.06 -0.84
N PRO A 179 -3.84 -12.20 -1.02
CA PRO A 179 -4.55 -11.38 -1.98
C PRO A 179 -4.24 -9.91 -1.73
N PHE A 180 -3.82 -9.24 -2.79
CA PHE A 180 -3.39 -7.85 -2.81
C PHE A 180 -3.97 -7.22 -4.06
N TYR A 181 -4.35 -5.95 -3.97
CA TYR A 181 -4.92 -5.21 -5.07
C TYR A 181 -4.60 -3.72 -4.93
N GLU A 182 -4.03 -3.15 -5.99
CA GLU A 182 -3.71 -1.74 -6.16
C GLU A 182 -4.06 -1.36 -7.60
N GLU A 183 -4.82 -0.29 -7.77
CA GLU A 183 -5.15 0.27 -9.08
C GLU A 183 -5.06 1.80 -9.02
N SER A 184 -4.57 2.40 -10.11
CA SER A 184 -4.52 3.85 -10.27
C SER A 184 -4.77 4.24 -11.72
N GLY A 185 -5.30 5.44 -11.94
CA GLY A 185 -5.57 6.00 -13.27
C GLY A 185 -5.40 7.51 -13.26
N HIS A 186 -4.78 8.07 -14.31
CA HIS A 186 -4.60 9.51 -14.46
C HIS A 186 -4.51 9.93 -15.93
N LEU A 187 -4.82 11.19 -16.19
CA LEU A 187 -4.55 11.86 -17.46
C LEU A 187 -3.17 12.52 -17.40
N THR A 188 -2.40 12.39 -18.48
CA THR A 188 -1.13 13.10 -18.65
C THR A 188 -1.37 14.47 -19.29
N ASP A 189 -0.37 15.34 -19.21
CA ASP A 189 -0.41 16.67 -19.84
C ASP A 189 -0.51 16.58 -21.37
N GLU A 190 -0.02 15.50 -21.97
CA GLU A 190 -0.15 15.20 -23.41
C GLU A 190 -1.51 14.60 -23.79
N GLY A 191 -2.44 14.48 -22.83
CA GLY A 191 -3.80 13.97 -23.07
C GLY A 191 -3.89 12.44 -23.17
N HIS A 192 -2.85 11.71 -22.77
CA HIS A 192 -2.91 10.26 -22.64
C HIS A 192 -3.64 9.87 -21.35
N TYR A 193 -4.36 8.75 -21.36
CA TYR A 193 -4.85 8.14 -20.13
C TYR A 193 -3.99 6.93 -19.76
N ILE A 194 -3.39 6.96 -18.58
CA ILE A 194 -2.57 5.87 -18.06
C ILE A 194 -3.32 5.23 -16.90
N ALA A 195 -3.49 3.91 -16.96
CA ALA A 195 -3.98 3.10 -15.86
C ALA A 195 -2.94 2.04 -15.48
N THR A 196 -2.74 1.82 -14.19
CA THR A 196 -1.87 0.76 -13.67
C THR A 196 -2.63 -0.11 -12.70
N ARG A 197 -2.40 -1.42 -12.75
CA ARG A 197 -2.96 -2.39 -11.81
C ARG A 197 -1.89 -3.35 -11.34
N LEU A 198 -1.79 -3.56 -10.03
CA LEU A 198 -0.96 -4.59 -9.40
C LEU A 198 -1.87 -5.44 -8.51
N ASP A 199 -1.94 -6.73 -8.76
CA ASP A 199 -2.70 -7.63 -7.90
C ASP A 199 -2.07 -9.02 -7.76
N VAL A 200 -2.44 -9.68 -6.66
CA VAL A 200 -2.02 -11.04 -6.32
C VAL A 200 -3.27 -11.92 -6.25
N HIS A 201 -3.36 -12.88 -7.15
CA HIS A 201 -4.46 -13.85 -7.21
C HIS A 201 -3.99 -15.24 -6.76
N GLN A 202 -4.82 -15.95 -5.99
CA GLN A 202 -4.54 -17.30 -5.52
C GLN A 202 -5.44 -18.32 -6.23
N PHE A 203 -4.83 -19.36 -6.78
CA PHE A 203 -5.48 -20.55 -7.28
C PHE A 203 -5.31 -21.68 -6.26
N VAL A 204 -6.42 -22.16 -5.70
CA VAL A 204 -6.46 -23.23 -4.69
C VAL A 204 -7.09 -24.48 -5.31
N GLY A 205 -6.59 -25.67 -4.97
CA GLY A 205 -7.13 -26.93 -5.53
C GLY A 205 -6.64 -27.27 -6.94
N VAL A 206 -5.66 -26.53 -7.46
CA VAL A 206 -4.95 -26.84 -8.70
C VAL A 206 -3.82 -27.84 -8.46
N GLN A 207 -3.36 -28.49 -9.52
CA GLN A 207 -2.39 -29.59 -9.46
C GLN A 207 -0.94 -29.10 -9.42
N SER A 208 -0.62 -28.02 -10.15
CA SER A 208 0.75 -27.53 -10.28
C SER A 208 0.81 -26.08 -10.78
N VAL A 209 1.99 -25.45 -10.63
CA VAL A 209 2.29 -24.15 -11.25
C VAL A 209 2.17 -24.25 -12.78
N LYS A 210 2.66 -25.33 -13.38
CA LYS A 210 2.56 -25.59 -14.83
C LYS A 210 1.12 -25.56 -15.33
N GLN A 211 0.19 -26.19 -14.60
CA GLN A 211 -1.23 -26.20 -14.99
C GLN A 211 -1.80 -24.77 -15.09
N VAL A 212 -1.50 -23.92 -14.11
CA VAL A 212 -1.97 -22.53 -14.10
C VAL A 212 -1.26 -21.70 -15.17
N PHE A 213 0.03 -21.95 -15.40
CA PHE A 213 0.79 -21.30 -16.46
C PHE A 213 0.26 -21.66 -17.85
N ASP A 214 -0.13 -22.92 -18.07
CA ASP A 214 -0.71 -23.38 -19.33
C ASP A 214 -2.09 -22.75 -19.59
N ALA A 215 -2.90 -22.58 -18.54
CA ALA A 215 -4.16 -21.85 -18.63
C ALA A 215 -3.94 -20.36 -18.99
N LEU A 216 -2.87 -19.75 -18.45
CA LEU A 216 -2.49 -18.38 -18.80
C LEU A 216 -2.06 -18.26 -20.27
N GLU A 217 -1.20 -19.16 -20.73
CA GLU A 217 -0.78 -19.21 -22.14
C GLU A 217 -2.00 -19.40 -23.03
N PHE A 218 -2.84 -20.40 -22.75
CA PHE A 218 -4.05 -20.68 -23.51
C PHE A 218 -4.98 -19.46 -23.61
N TYR A 219 -5.21 -18.74 -22.51
CA TYR A 219 -5.98 -17.48 -22.53
C TYR A 219 -5.38 -16.47 -23.51
N PHE A 220 -4.07 -16.28 -23.49
CA PHE A 220 -3.45 -15.31 -24.40
C PHE A 220 -3.44 -15.79 -25.85
N PHE A 221 -3.18 -17.07 -26.12
CA PHE A 221 -3.25 -17.60 -27.49
C PHE A 221 -4.64 -17.44 -28.13
N ASN A 222 -5.70 -17.42 -27.32
CA ASN A 222 -7.09 -17.28 -27.79
C ASN A 222 -7.75 -15.97 -27.34
N LEU A 223 -6.95 -14.92 -27.09
CA LEU A 223 -7.43 -13.69 -26.45
C LEU A 223 -8.59 -13.03 -27.23
N GLU A 224 -8.57 -13.05 -28.55
CA GLU A 224 -9.64 -12.47 -29.38
C GLU A 224 -10.98 -13.19 -29.19
N ILE A 225 -10.95 -14.53 -29.12
CA ILE A 225 -12.13 -15.36 -28.88
C ILE A 225 -12.64 -15.10 -27.47
N THR A 226 -11.77 -15.23 -26.46
CA THR A 226 -12.16 -15.06 -25.07
C THR A 226 -12.66 -13.65 -24.75
N THR A 227 -12.07 -12.61 -25.37
CA THR A 227 -12.55 -11.23 -25.19
C THR A 227 -13.96 -11.06 -25.75
N THR A 228 -14.22 -11.64 -26.93
CA THR A 228 -15.52 -11.58 -27.60
C THR A 228 -16.59 -12.41 -26.87
N GLU A 229 -16.24 -13.58 -26.35
CA GLU A 229 -17.19 -14.46 -25.66
C GLU A 229 -17.55 -13.98 -24.26
N LEU A 230 -16.60 -13.37 -23.53
CA LEU A 230 -16.82 -12.88 -22.16
C LEU A 230 -17.36 -11.44 -22.10
N GLY A 231 -17.47 -10.75 -23.24
CA GLY A 231 -17.83 -9.34 -23.30
C GLY A 231 -18.90 -9.04 -24.35
N GLU A 232 -19.25 -7.76 -24.44
CA GLU A 232 -20.14 -7.23 -25.49
C GLU A 232 -19.34 -6.72 -26.71
N ASP A 233 -18.02 -6.67 -26.58
CA ASP A 233 -17.12 -6.11 -27.58
C ASP A 233 -16.64 -7.20 -28.55
N LEU A 234 -16.60 -6.89 -29.84
CA LEU A 234 -16.11 -7.82 -30.86
C LEU A 234 -14.62 -7.61 -31.07
N THR A 235 -13.80 -8.63 -30.81
CA THR A 235 -12.35 -8.57 -31.04
C THR A 235 -11.94 -9.47 -32.19
N ILE A 236 -11.17 -8.92 -33.13
CA ILE A 236 -10.55 -9.64 -34.24
C ILE A 236 -9.02 -9.61 -34.10
N ARG A 237 -8.38 -10.66 -34.62
CA ARG A 237 -6.93 -10.76 -34.76
C ARG A 237 -6.54 -10.44 -36.20
N GLU A 238 -5.62 -9.50 -36.38
CA GLU A 238 -5.10 -9.07 -37.69
C GLU A 238 -3.66 -9.58 -37.96
N ASP A 239 -3.01 -10.23 -37.00
CA ASP A 239 -1.70 -10.88 -37.19
C ASP A 239 -1.83 -12.33 -37.68
N SER A 240 -0.74 -12.84 -38.28
CA SER A 240 -0.62 -14.24 -38.72
C SER A 240 -0.05 -15.18 -37.65
N ASN A 241 0.21 -14.70 -36.43
CA ASN A 241 0.88 -15.41 -35.33
C ASN A 241 2.21 -16.09 -35.73
N ASP A 242 3.00 -15.43 -36.59
CA ASP A 242 4.27 -15.96 -37.12
C ASP A 242 5.39 -16.10 -36.08
N LEU A 243 5.12 -15.88 -34.79
CA LEU A 243 6.10 -16.02 -33.72
C LEU A 243 5.98 -17.35 -32.96
N ASP A 244 4.92 -18.11 -33.22
CA ASP A 244 4.68 -19.36 -32.50
C ASP A 244 5.83 -20.37 -32.69
N SER A 245 6.27 -20.94 -31.58
CA SER A 245 7.31 -21.95 -31.49
C SER A 245 7.13 -22.75 -30.22
N SER A 246 6.96 -24.07 -30.37
CA SER A 246 6.78 -25.01 -29.25
C SER A 246 7.92 -25.01 -28.22
N LYS A 247 9.11 -24.55 -28.60
CA LYS A 247 10.29 -24.49 -27.71
C LYS A 247 10.49 -23.13 -27.05
N ASN A 248 9.90 -22.07 -27.61
CA ASN A 248 10.15 -20.71 -27.16
C ASN A 248 8.87 -19.87 -27.32
N PRO A 249 7.85 -20.09 -26.48
CA PRO A 249 6.54 -19.48 -26.67
C PRO A 249 6.65 -17.96 -26.64
N MET A 250 6.21 -17.35 -27.74
CA MET A 250 6.12 -15.92 -27.97
C MET A 250 4.93 -15.68 -28.87
N LEU A 251 4.34 -14.51 -28.76
CA LEU A 251 3.06 -14.25 -29.41
C LEU A 251 3.00 -12.78 -29.82
N HIS A 252 2.75 -12.55 -31.10
CA HIS A 252 2.40 -11.22 -31.61
C HIS A 252 0.88 -11.08 -31.49
N HIS A 253 0.42 -10.05 -30.81
CA HIS A 253 -0.99 -9.69 -30.67
C HIS A 253 -1.25 -8.38 -31.38
N ARG A 254 -1.71 -8.48 -32.63
CA ARG A 254 -2.33 -7.37 -33.35
C ARG A 254 -3.83 -7.56 -33.30
N LEU A 255 -4.47 -6.93 -32.32
CA LEU A 255 -5.90 -7.06 -32.07
C LEU A 255 -6.62 -5.74 -32.36
N VAL A 256 -7.83 -5.86 -32.89
CA VAL A 256 -8.77 -4.75 -33.04
C VAL A 256 -10.06 -5.13 -32.34
N THR A 257 -10.50 -4.28 -31.43
CA THR A 257 -11.74 -4.46 -30.69
C THR A 257 -12.72 -3.37 -31.10
N MET A 258 -13.85 -3.77 -31.64
CA MET A 258 -15.02 -2.91 -31.82
C MET A 258 -15.79 -2.91 -30.50
N LEU A 259 -15.79 -1.77 -29.82
CA LEU A 259 -16.56 -1.60 -28.59
C LEU A 259 -18.06 -1.55 -28.90
N SER A 260 -18.89 -1.87 -27.91
CA SER A 260 -20.36 -1.81 -28.04
C SER A 260 -20.90 -0.43 -28.49
N ASN A 261 -20.14 0.64 -28.24
CA ASN A 261 -20.45 2.01 -28.65
C ASN A 261 -19.96 2.36 -30.08
N GLY A 262 -19.42 1.39 -30.82
CA GLY A 262 -18.94 1.53 -32.20
C GLY A 262 -17.51 2.06 -32.33
N LEU A 263 -16.85 2.45 -31.24
CA LEU A 263 -15.46 2.90 -31.28
C LEU A 263 -14.52 1.70 -31.53
N MET A 264 -13.59 1.88 -32.46
CA MET A 264 -12.57 0.89 -32.76
C MET A 264 -11.34 1.15 -31.90
N VAL A 265 -10.88 0.14 -31.16
CA VAL A 265 -9.67 0.19 -30.34
C VAL A 265 -8.65 -0.79 -30.89
N GLU A 266 -7.45 -0.30 -31.17
CA GLU A 266 -6.34 -1.10 -31.68
C GLU A 266 -5.31 -1.36 -30.59
N LYS A 267 -4.80 -2.60 -30.56
CA LYS A 267 -3.69 -3.04 -29.71
C LYS A 267 -2.66 -3.77 -30.55
N ASN A 268 -1.41 -3.35 -30.46
CA ASN A 268 -0.27 -4.06 -31.04
C ASN A 268 0.77 -4.34 -29.96
N ALA A 269 1.02 -5.61 -29.65
CA ALA A 269 1.94 -5.99 -28.57
C ALA A 269 2.60 -7.35 -28.81
N ILE A 270 3.80 -7.51 -28.26
CA ILE A 270 4.51 -8.79 -28.17
C ILE A 270 4.39 -9.34 -26.75
N LYS A 271 4.21 -10.66 -26.66
CA LYS A 271 4.18 -11.41 -25.39
C LYS A 271 5.30 -12.42 -25.36
N PHE A 272 5.98 -12.48 -24.23
CA PHE A 272 7.07 -13.39 -23.93
C PHE A 272 6.64 -14.27 -22.77
N PHE A 273 6.85 -15.58 -22.90
CA PHE A 273 6.51 -16.57 -21.88
C PHE A 273 7.73 -17.43 -21.54
N GLN A 274 7.94 -17.74 -20.27
CA GLN A 274 8.96 -18.68 -19.84
C GLN A 274 8.49 -19.41 -18.60
N TYR A 275 8.59 -20.74 -18.64
CA TYR A 275 8.36 -21.61 -17.50
C TYR A 275 9.67 -22.27 -17.14
N GLU A 276 10.03 -22.23 -15.86
CA GLU A 276 11.22 -22.86 -15.32
C GLU A 276 10.83 -23.81 -14.19
N ASP A 277 11.48 -24.98 -14.18
CA ASP A 277 11.36 -25.97 -13.12
C ASP A 277 12.79 -26.36 -12.71
N ASP A 278 13.32 -25.64 -11.73
CA ASP A 278 14.72 -25.74 -11.29
C ASP A 278 14.92 -26.73 -10.13
N GLY A 279 13.88 -27.48 -9.75
CA GLY A 279 13.88 -28.45 -8.66
C GLY A 279 13.78 -27.82 -7.26
N GLU A 280 14.04 -26.52 -7.11
CA GLU A 280 13.83 -25.76 -5.87
C GLU A 280 12.43 -25.12 -5.83
N GLY A 281 11.84 -24.88 -7.01
CA GLY A 281 10.42 -24.64 -7.20
C GLY A 281 10.06 -24.26 -8.64
N SER A 282 8.89 -24.69 -9.10
CA SER A 282 8.41 -24.28 -10.43
C SER A 282 7.93 -22.82 -10.43
N ASN A 283 8.33 -22.08 -11.45
CA ASN A 283 7.89 -20.71 -11.67
C ASN A 283 7.56 -20.46 -13.15
N GLY A 284 6.64 -19.53 -13.38
CA GLY A 284 6.28 -19.07 -14.71
C GLY A 284 6.35 -17.56 -14.77
N ILE A 285 6.99 -17.00 -15.79
CA ILE A 285 7.11 -15.56 -16.02
C ILE A 285 6.52 -15.22 -17.38
N MET A 286 5.75 -14.12 -17.42
CA MET A 286 5.25 -13.53 -18.66
C MET A 286 5.54 -12.04 -18.67
N ALA A 287 6.00 -11.53 -19.81
CA ALA A 287 6.15 -10.11 -20.07
C ALA A 287 5.38 -9.73 -21.34
N THR A 288 4.73 -8.57 -21.34
CA THR A 288 4.09 -7.99 -22.54
C THR A 288 4.67 -6.59 -22.78
N ALA A 289 4.98 -6.29 -24.03
CA ALA A 289 5.45 -4.98 -24.48
C ALA A 289 4.63 -4.50 -25.70
N PRO A 290 4.22 -3.23 -25.76
CA PRO A 290 3.60 -2.69 -26.97
C PRO A 290 4.62 -2.61 -28.10
N VAL A 291 4.13 -2.63 -29.35
CA VAL A 291 4.94 -2.36 -30.54
C VAL A 291 4.78 -0.88 -30.87
N ASP A 292 5.89 -0.14 -30.92
CA ASP A 292 5.89 1.31 -31.17
C ASP A 292 5.62 1.59 -32.64
N GLU A 293 6.36 0.91 -33.51
CA GLU A 293 6.26 0.99 -34.97
C GLU A 293 6.18 -0.42 -35.58
N ASP A 294 5.25 -0.64 -36.49
CA ASP A 294 5.10 -1.92 -37.19
C ASP A 294 4.90 -1.64 -38.68
N ASP A 295 5.91 -1.98 -39.50
CA ASP A 295 5.86 -1.72 -40.94
C ASP A 295 4.87 -2.64 -41.67
N LEU A 296 4.55 -3.80 -41.11
CA LEU A 296 3.62 -4.78 -41.68
C LEU A 296 2.17 -4.45 -41.31
N TYR A 297 1.96 -4.02 -40.07
CA TYR A 297 0.65 -3.66 -39.52
C TYR A 297 0.68 -2.24 -38.94
N PRO A 298 0.80 -1.19 -39.78
CA PRO A 298 0.89 0.18 -39.31
C PRO A 298 -0.36 0.59 -38.54
N TYR A 299 -0.17 1.44 -37.53
CA TYR A 299 -1.27 2.01 -36.77
C TYR A 299 -2.15 2.91 -37.66
N ALA A 300 -3.47 2.81 -37.50
CA ALA A 300 -4.47 3.61 -38.21
C ALA A 300 -5.08 4.72 -37.29
N PRO A 301 -4.40 5.87 -37.09
CA PRO A 301 -4.81 6.90 -36.13
C PRO A 301 -6.15 7.59 -36.44
N LEU A 302 -6.52 7.64 -37.71
CA LEU A 302 -7.77 8.27 -38.18
C LEU A 302 -8.99 7.36 -38.07
N GLU A 303 -8.79 6.09 -37.71
CA GLU A 303 -9.87 5.10 -37.64
C GLU A 303 -9.97 4.45 -36.27
N ARG A 304 -8.86 4.37 -35.52
CA ARG A 304 -8.75 3.51 -34.34
C ARG A 304 -8.06 4.22 -33.20
N LEU A 305 -8.61 4.08 -32.00
CA LEU A 305 -7.97 4.52 -30.77
C LEU A 305 -6.87 3.53 -30.36
N ARG A 306 -5.63 3.99 -30.21
CA ARG A 306 -4.50 3.12 -29.81
C ARG A 306 -4.50 2.85 -28.30
N LYS A 307 -4.43 1.57 -27.95
CA LYS A 307 -4.27 1.06 -26.58
C LYS A 307 -3.01 0.21 -26.47
N ASP A 308 -2.03 0.74 -25.75
CA ASP A 308 -0.80 0.02 -25.45
C ASP A 308 -0.87 -0.65 -24.10
N VAL A 309 -0.41 -1.89 -24.02
CA VAL A 309 -0.39 -2.67 -22.78
C VAL A 309 1.02 -3.16 -22.52
N THR A 310 1.58 -2.72 -21.39
CA THR A 310 2.78 -3.32 -20.80
C THR A 310 2.36 -4.18 -19.62
N ALA A 311 2.94 -5.36 -19.48
CA ALA A 311 2.60 -6.24 -18.36
C ALA A 311 3.79 -7.08 -17.91
N ALA A 312 3.79 -7.42 -16.62
CA ALA A 312 4.66 -8.41 -16.01
C ALA A 312 3.82 -9.32 -15.14
N MET A 313 3.99 -10.64 -15.29
CA MET A 313 3.31 -11.63 -14.46
C MET A 313 4.29 -12.68 -13.98
N LYS A 314 4.12 -13.10 -12.74
CA LYS A 314 4.82 -14.22 -12.12
C LYS A 314 3.80 -15.19 -11.54
N ILE A 315 3.92 -16.45 -11.93
CA ILE A 315 3.22 -17.57 -11.34
C ILE A 315 4.23 -18.37 -10.51
N SER A 316 3.92 -18.60 -9.25
CA SER A 316 4.72 -19.40 -8.32
C SER A 316 3.80 -20.15 -7.37
N SER A 317 4.34 -20.97 -6.48
CA SER A 317 3.53 -21.67 -5.48
C SER A 317 4.11 -21.57 -4.08
N PHE A 318 3.26 -21.85 -3.09
CA PHE A 318 3.67 -22.08 -1.72
C PHE A 318 2.77 -23.14 -1.07
N ALA A 319 3.29 -23.85 -0.09
CA ALA A 319 2.51 -24.77 0.74
C ALA A 319 1.91 -24.01 1.94
N ARG A 320 0.66 -24.32 2.28
CA ARG A 320 0.03 -23.84 3.53
C ARG A 320 -0.78 -24.93 4.21
N LYS A 321 -0.90 -24.86 5.54
CA LYS A 321 -1.79 -25.76 6.27
C LYS A 321 -3.24 -25.50 5.91
N LYS A 322 -3.98 -26.55 5.58
CA LYS A 322 -5.42 -26.46 5.31
C LYS A 322 -6.17 -26.16 6.62
N LYS A 323 -7.14 -25.25 6.59
CA LYS A 323 -7.93 -24.90 7.80
C LYS A 323 -8.60 -26.15 8.36
N GLY A 324 -8.26 -26.50 9.61
CA GLY A 324 -8.85 -27.63 10.33
C GLY A 324 -8.31 -29.01 9.94
N LYS A 325 -7.23 -29.12 9.16
CA LYS A 325 -6.55 -30.39 8.85
C LYS A 325 -5.03 -30.29 9.12
N THR A 326 -4.38 -31.43 9.30
CA THR A 326 -2.92 -31.55 9.42
C THR A 326 -2.20 -31.45 8.07
N ASP A 327 -2.91 -31.66 6.97
CA ASP A 327 -2.34 -31.71 5.63
C ASP A 327 -2.01 -30.32 5.09
N GLU A 328 -0.90 -30.22 4.39
CA GLU A 328 -0.54 -29.04 3.61
C GLU A 328 -1.24 -29.07 2.24
N GLU A 329 -1.74 -27.93 1.81
CA GLU A 329 -2.28 -27.73 0.45
C GLU A 329 -1.33 -26.84 -0.37
N LEU A 330 -1.17 -27.20 -1.63
CA LEU A 330 -0.52 -26.36 -2.64
C LEU A 330 -1.42 -25.18 -2.97
N VAL A 331 -0.86 -23.97 -2.93
CA VAL A 331 -1.51 -22.76 -3.44
C VAL A 331 -0.63 -22.17 -4.50
N VAL A 332 -1.18 -22.03 -5.71
CA VAL A 332 -0.50 -21.32 -6.81
C VAL A 332 -0.89 -19.85 -6.74
N VAL A 333 0.08 -18.96 -6.88
CA VAL A 333 -0.08 -17.51 -6.77
C VAL A 333 0.35 -16.89 -8.08
N MET A 334 -0.53 -16.06 -8.64
CA MET A 334 -0.22 -15.17 -9.76
C MET A 334 -0.08 -13.74 -9.24
N THR A 335 1.14 -13.22 -9.25
CA THR A 335 1.40 -11.79 -9.08
C THR A 335 1.47 -11.15 -10.44
N ARG A 336 0.67 -10.11 -10.69
CA ARG A 336 0.59 -9.48 -12.00
C ARG A 336 0.51 -7.97 -11.91
N TRP A 337 1.25 -7.33 -12.79
CA TRP A 337 1.25 -5.89 -12.99
C TRP A 337 0.90 -5.57 -14.43
N PHE A 338 0.06 -4.56 -14.62
CA PHE A 338 -0.30 -4.01 -15.90
C PHE A 338 -0.10 -2.50 -15.87
N ARG A 339 0.35 -1.97 -17.00
CA ARG A 339 0.21 -0.56 -17.36
C ARG A 339 -0.46 -0.48 -18.71
N VAL A 340 -1.58 0.21 -18.76
CA VAL A 340 -2.34 0.48 -19.97
C VAL A 340 -2.21 1.95 -20.29
N LYS A 341 -1.74 2.26 -21.50
CA LYS A 341 -1.71 3.61 -22.05
C LYS A 341 -2.74 3.69 -23.16
N LEU A 342 -3.81 4.42 -22.91
CA LEU A 342 -4.75 4.86 -23.94
C LEU A 342 -4.17 6.15 -24.52
N HIS A 343 -3.77 6.11 -25.78
CA HIS A 343 -3.14 7.25 -26.41
C HIS A 343 -4.14 8.38 -26.62
N HIS A 344 -3.59 9.60 -26.67
CA HIS A 344 -4.36 10.74 -27.13
C HIS A 344 -4.72 10.48 -28.59
N SER A 345 -5.92 10.86 -28.98
CA SER A 345 -6.42 10.60 -30.32
C SER A 345 -7.03 11.86 -30.89
N GLU A 346 -6.79 12.07 -32.18
CA GLU A 346 -7.39 13.13 -32.97
C GLU A 346 -8.82 12.78 -33.41
N LEU A 347 -9.29 11.57 -33.12
CA LEU A 347 -10.67 11.15 -33.36
C LEU A 347 -11.64 12.02 -32.55
N GLU A 348 -12.74 12.43 -33.17
CA GLU A 348 -13.83 13.12 -32.50
C GLU A 348 -14.64 12.13 -31.64
N ILE A 349 -14.11 11.79 -30.47
CA ILE A 349 -14.75 10.88 -29.52
C ILE A 349 -15.59 11.70 -28.52
N PRO A 350 -16.90 11.45 -28.41
CA PRO A 350 -17.73 12.12 -27.41
C PRO A 350 -17.16 11.91 -25.99
N PRO A 351 -17.07 12.96 -25.14
CA PRO A 351 -16.41 12.86 -23.83
C PRO A 351 -16.95 11.73 -22.93
N ARG A 352 -18.26 11.49 -22.98
CA ARG A 352 -18.90 10.37 -22.26
C ARG A 352 -18.36 9.00 -22.70
N MET A 353 -18.20 8.79 -24.00
CA MET A 353 -17.68 7.54 -24.55
C MET A 353 -16.21 7.36 -24.16
N LEU A 354 -15.42 8.43 -24.22
CA LEU A 354 -14.02 8.36 -23.82
C LEU A 354 -13.88 8.02 -22.32
N GLN A 355 -14.73 8.59 -21.46
CA GLN A 355 -14.76 8.25 -20.04
C GLN A 355 -15.13 6.78 -19.80
N ASP A 356 -16.08 6.24 -20.56
CA ASP A 356 -16.46 4.82 -20.46
C ASP A 356 -15.29 3.91 -20.85
N VAL A 357 -14.56 4.24 -21.92
CA VAL A 357 -13.34 3.52 -22.33
C VAL A 357 -12.25 3.61 -21.27
N GLN A 358 -12.06 4.79 -20.66
CA GLN A 358 -11.09 4.99 -19.59
C GLN A 358 -11.42 4.17 -18.34
N ARG A 359 -12.71 4.09 -17.97
CA ARG A 359 -13.17 3.31 -16.81
C ARG A 359 -13.04 1.80 -17.04
N SER A 360 -13.28 1.31 -18.25
CA SER A 360 -13.19 -0.11 -18.59
C SER A 360 -11.80 -0.55 -19.04
N VAL A 361 -10.81 0.36 -19.08
CA VAL A 361 -9.52 0.11 -19.74
C VAL A 361 -8.75 -1.08 -19.15
N THR A 362 -8.97 -1.40 -17.88
CA THR A 362 -8.35 -2.53 -17.15
C THR A 362 -9.25 -3.75 -16.99
N HIS A 363 -10.53 -3.72 -17.43
CA HIS A 363 -11.48 -4.85 -17.27
C HIS A 363 -10.97 -6.17 -17.86
N PHE A 364 -10.17 -6.11 -18.94
CA PHE A 364 -9.59 -7.32 -19.55
C PHE A 364 -8.76 -8.15 -18.55
N THR A 365 -8.23 -7.52 -17.50
CA THR A 365 -7.46 -8.20 -16.45
C THR A 365 -8.34 -9.12 -15.60
N ASP A 366 -9.60 -8.76 -15.36
CA ASP A 366 -10.55 -9.63 -14.64
C ASP A 366 -11.06 -10.75 -15.54
N ASN A 367 -11.32 -10.46 -16.82
CA ASN A 367 -11.69 -11.47 -17.82
C ASN A 367 -10.62 -12.57 -17.95
N MET A 368 -9.34 -12.21 -17.81
CA MET A 368 -8.24 -13.19 -17.76
C MET A 368 -8.40 -14.18 -16.61
N VAL A 369 -8.62 -13.70 -15.38
CA VAL A 369 -8.78 -14.59 -14.22
C VAL A 369 -10.03 -15.44 -14.37
N HIS A 370 -11.11 -14.83 -14.85
CA HIS A 370 -12.36 -15.53 -15.08
C HIS A 370 -12.19 -16.70 -16.06
N SER A 371 -11.57 -16.45 -17.22
CA SER A 371 -11.27 -17.48 -18.22
C SER A 371 -10.34 -18.57 -17.68
N MET A 372 -9.28 -18.19 -16.97
CA MET A 372 -8.38 -19.17 -16.34
C MET A 372 -9.12 -20.04 -15.33
N ASN A 373 -10.00 -19.46 -14.50
CA ASN A 373 -10.79 -20.22 -13.54
C ASN A 373 -11.76 -21.19 -14.23
N GLN A 374 -12.42 -20.79 -15.32
CA GLN A 374 -13.26 -21.69 -16.11
C GLN A 374 -12.45 -22.86 -16.69
N SER A 375 -11.23 -22.60 -17.18
CA SER A 375 -10.34 -23.64 -17.70
C SER A 375 -9.83 -24.59 -16.60
N LEU A 376 -9.47 -24.06 -15.43
CA LEU A 376 -8.85 -24.82 -14.34
C LEU A 376 -9.86 -25.62 -13.51
N TYR A 377 -11.07 -25.09 -13.30
CA TYR A 377 -12.08 -25.66 -12.42
C TYR A 377 -13.32 -26.18 -13.15
N GLY A 378 -13.44 -25.93 -14.45
CA GLY A 378 -14.66 -26.13 -15.22
C GLY A 378 -15.60 -24.92 -15.12
N ALA A 379 -16.57 -24.84 -16.03
CA ALA A 379 -17.70 -23.91 -15.88
C ALA A 379 -18.52 -24.32 -14.63
N PRO A 380 -19.00 -23.37 -13.81
CA PRO A 380 -19.86 -23.67 -12.68
C PRO A 380 -21.15 -24.39 -13.08
#